data_AF-A0A971C950-F1
#
_entry.id   AF-A0A971C950-F1
#
_cell.length_a   1.000
_cell.length_b   1.000
_cell.length_c   1.000
_cell.angle_alpha   90.00
_cell.angle_beta   90.00
_cell.angle_gamma   90.00
#
_symmetry.space_group_name_H-M   'P 1'
#
loop_
_entity.id
_entity.type
_entity.pdbx_description
1 polymer ?
#
loop_
_entity_poly.entity_id
_entity_poly.type
_entity_poly.pdbx_seq_one_letter_code
_entity_poly.pdbx_strand_id
1 'polypeptide(L)' 'ANDECNYDSDGNGSRDKNWATIWQNSHTQNVDWYNCGAAHSQPINANMKAYAAWNLFCSIAEKM' A
#
# COMPACT_ATOMS: atom_id res chain seq x y z
N ALA A 1 15.31 13.83 -2.28
CA ALA A 1 14.50 12.81 -2.98
C ALA A 1 13.50 12.27 -1.98
N ASN A 2 12.21 12.24 -2.32
CA ASN A 2 11.16 11.59 -1.55
C ASN A 2 10.94 10.19 -2.13
N ASP A 3 11.07 9.17 -1.30
CA ASP A 3 10.90 7.75 -1.57
C ASP A 3 9.42 7.32 -1.50
N GLU A 4 8.53 8.26 -1.83
CA GLU A 4 7.06 8.11 -1.80
C GLU A 4 6.51 7.32 -3.00
N CYS A 5 7.37 6.75 -3.86
CA CYS A 5 6.97 5.96 -5.03
C CYS A 5 6.02 6.69 -6.00
N ASN A 6 6.10 8.02 -6.07
CA ASN A 6 5.36 8.81 -7.05
C ASN A 6 5.92 8.55 -8.46
N TYR A 7 5.05 8.53 -9.47
CA TYR A 7 5.40 8.35 -10.88
C TYR A 7 4.87 9.50 -11.73
N ASP A 8 5.57 9.74 -12.84
CA ASP A 8 5.16 10.66 -13.90
C ASP A 8 4.16 9.94 -14.80
N SER A 9 2.92 10.42 -14.81
CA SER A 9 1.81 9.73 -15.46
C SER A 9 1.55 10.17 -16.90
N ASP A 10 2.16 11.26 -17.35
CA ASP A 10 1.98 11.85 -18.68
C ASP A 10 3.30 12.07 -19.44
N GLY A 11 4.44 11.77 -18.81
CA GLY A 11 5.77 11.88 -19.41
C GLY A 11 6.32 13.30 -19.44
N ASN A 12 5.78 14.23 -18.65
CA ASN A 12 6.18 15.63 -18.66
C ASN A 12 7.43 15.95 -17.80
N GLY A 13 8.01 14.94 -17.15
CA GLY A 13 9.16 15.05 -16.26
C GLY A 13 8.81 15.36 -14.79
N SER A 14 7.54 15.48 -14.45
CA SER A 14 7.02 15.70 -13.10
C SER A 14 6.33 14.45 -12.57
N ARG A 15 6.58 14.10 -11.31
CA ARG A 15 5.89 12.97 -10.66
C ARG A 15 4.58 13.46 -10.07
N ASP A 16 3.46 13.11 -10.70
CA ASP A 16 2.12 13.64 -10.39
C ASP A 16 1.15 12.58 -9.85
N LYS A 17 1.48 11.28 -9.92
CA LYS A 17 0.58 10.22 -9.45
C LYS A 17 1.22 9.23 -8.49
N ASN A 18 0.35 8.64 -7.68
CA ASN A 18 0.64 7.54 -6.78
C ASN A 18 -0.53 6.55 -6.80
N TRP A 19 -0.27 5.29 -7.16
CA TRP A 19 -1.32 4.31 -7.32
C TRP A 19 -2.06 4.06 -6.01
N ALA A 20 -1.33 4.06 -4.89
CA ALA A 20 -1.88 3.71 -3.59
C ALA A 20 -2.83 4.80 -3.10
N THR A 21 -2.46 6.07 -3.29
CA THR A 21 -3.36 7.21 -3.01
C THR A 21 -4.59 7.19 -3.92
N ILE A 22 -4.42 6.93 -5.22
CA ILE A 22 -5.55 6.84 -6.17
C ILE A 22 -6.53 5.74 -5.73
N TRP A 23 -6.02 4.56 -5.38
CA TRP A 23 -6.84 3.43 -4.95
C TRP A 23 -7.52 3.73 -3.61
N GLN A 24 -6.80 4.27 -2.63
CA GLN A 24 -7.38 4.66 -1.34
C GLN A 24 -8.51 5.68 -1.49
N ASN A 25 -8.38 6.63 -2.42
CA ASN A 25 -9.41 7.64 -2.69
C ASN A 25 -10.66 7.07 -3.38
N SER A 26 -10.55 5.91 -4.05
CA SER A 26 -11.69 5.22 -4.67
C SER A 26 -12.33 4.15 -3.78
N HIS A 27 -11.81 3.94 -2.57
CA HIS A 27 -12.24 2.89 -1.64
C HIS A 27 -12.57 3.43 -0.25
N THR A 28 -13.40 2.71 0.50
CA THR A 28 -13.91 3.16 1.79
C THR A 28 -12.90 2.86 2.90
N GLN A 29 -12.33 3.90 3.50
CA GLN A 29 -11.46 3.76 4.68
C GLN A 29 -12.23 3.10 5.84
N ASN A 30 -11.53 2.25 6.59
CA ASN A 30 -12.03 1.37 7.65
C ASN A 30 -12.93 0.21 7.17
N VAL A 31 -13.03 0.01 5.85
CA VAL A 31 -13.72 -1.13 5.23
C VAL A 31 -12.75 -1.84 4.30
N ASP A 32 -12.29 -1.14 3.27
CA ASP A 32 -11.40 -1.68 2.23
C ASP A 32 -9.92 -1.52 2.59
N TRP A 33 -9.61 -0.52 3.43
CA TRP A 33 -8.26 -0.24 3.92
C TRP A 33 -8.28 0.51 5.25
N TYR A 34 -7.18 0.49 5.99
CA TYR A 34 -7.04 1.09 7.31
C TYR A 34 -5.89 2.08 7.35
N ASN A 35 -6.17 3.28 7.86
CA ASN A 35 -5.14 4.29 8.06
C ASN A 35 -4.15 3.84 9.15
N CYS A 36 -2.86 3.88 8.82
CA CYS A 36 -1.79 3.50 9.72
C CYS A 36 -0.50 4.24 9.34
N GLY A 37 0.45 4.31 10.28
CA GLY A 37 1.78 4.81 9.98
C GLY A 37 2.49 3.86 9.01
N ALA A 38 2.83 4.37 7.82
CA ALA A 38 3.58 3.63 6.80
C ALA A 38 4.79 4.47 6.36
N ALA A 39 5.96 4.19 6.94
CA ALA A 39 7.18 4.92 6.57
C ALA A 39 7.49 4.71 5.08
N HIS A 40 7.79 5.81 4.37
CA HIS A 40 8.16 5.81 2.95
C HIS A 40 7.15 5.09 2.04
N SER A 41 5.86 5.08 2.40
CA SER A 41 4.80 4.37 1.68
C SER A 41 3.41 4.92 2.05
N GLN A 42 2.37 4.49 1.34
CA GLN A 42 0.99 4.77 1.70
C GLN A 42 0.38 3.65 2.58
N PRO A 43 -0.64 3.94 3.41
CA PRO A 43 -1.25 2.99 4.35
C PRO A 43 -1.70 1.66 3.74
N ILE A 44 -2.30 1.66 2.54
CA ILE A 44 -2.78 0.42 1.91
C ILE A 44 -1.66 -0.61 1.71
N ASN A 45 -0.45 -0.17 1.38
CA ASN A 45 0.69 -1.08 1.21
C ASN A 45 1.05 -1.78 2.52
N ALA A 46 0.96 -1.07 3.64
CA ALA A 46 1.21 -1.65 4.96
C ALA A 46 0.10 -2.65 5.33
N ASN A 47 -1.16 -2.33 5.03
CA ASN A 47 -2.28 -3.27 5.25
C ASN A 47 -2.09 -4.57 4.44
N MET A 48 -1.78 -4.46 3.15
CA MET A 48 -1.55 -5.62 2.28
C MET A 48 -0.38 -6.49 2.77
N LYS A 49 0.71 -5.86 3.22
CA LYS A 49 1.85 -6.59 3.83
C LYS A 49 1.43 -7.31 5.10
N ALA A 50 0.61 -6.70 5.95
CA ALA A 50 0.11 -7.34 7.16
C ALA A 50 -0.73 -8.59 6.84
N TYR A 51 -1.65 -8.49 5.87
CA TYR A 51 -2.43 -9.64 5.42
C TYR A 51 -1.55 -10.76 4.82
N ALA A 52 -0.57 -10.40 3.99
CA ALA A 52 0.35 -11.37 3.41
C ALA A 52 1.20 -12.08 4.48
N ALA A 53 1.72 -11.32 5.45
CA ALA A 53 2.49 -11.88 6.57
C ALA A 53 1.64 -12.82 7.42
N TRP A 54 0.39 -12.45 7.72
CA TRP A 54 -0.52 -13.32 8.47
C TRP A 54 -0.81 -14.63 7.73
N ASN A 55 -1.13 -14.55 6.43
CA ASN A 55 -1.33 -15.74 5.60
C ASN A 55 -0.10 -16.65 5.59
N LEU A 56 1.11 -16.07 5.50
CA LEU A 56 2.35 -16.83 5.58
C LEU A 56 2.47 -17.56 6.94
N PHE A 57 2.19 -16.88 8.05
CA PHE A 57 2.27 -17.50 9.39
C PHE A 57 1.28 -18.65 9.54
N CYS A 58 0.03 -18.48 9.12
CA CYS A 58 -0.96 -19.57 9.12
C CYS A 58 -0.48 -20.75 8.25
N SER A 59 0.02 -20.46 7.04
CA SER A 59 0.51 -21.49 6.11
C SER A 59 1.71 -22.26 6.66
N ILE A 60 2.55 -21.64 7.48
CA ILE A 60 3.67 -22.30 8.17
C ILE A 60 3.14 -23.16 9.31
N ALA A 61 2.24 -22.64 10.13
CA ALA A 61 1.66 -23.35 11.27
C ALA A 61 0.88 -24.61 10.84
N GLU A 62 0.19 -24.56 9.71
CA GLU A 62 -0.52 -25.71 9.13
C GLU A 62 0.40 -26.85 8.68
N LYS A 63 1.69 -26.57 8.47
CA LYS A 63 2.69 -27.54 7.99
C LYS A 63 3.58 -28.09 9.12
N MET A 64 3.36 -27.65 10.36
CA MET A 64 4.03 -28.16 11.55
C MET A 64 3.23 -29.31 12.16
#